data_AF-A0A3D4HV57-F1
#
_entry.id   AF-A0A3D4HV57-F1
#
_cell.length_a   1.000
_cell.length_b   1.000
_cell.length_c   1.000
_cell.angle_alpha   90.00
_cell.angle_beta   90.00
_cell.angle_gamma   90.00
#
_symmetry.space_group_name_H-M   'P 1'
#
loop_
_entity.id
_entity.type
_entity.pdbx_description
1 polymer ?
#
loop_
_entity_poly.entity_id
_entity_poly.type
_entity_poly.pdbx_seq_one_letter_code
_entity_poly.pdbx_strand_id
1 'polypeptide(L)' 'MMKYNTIIFDLDGTLLNTLDDLCDSVNAILLRHGFPKRSPLEVKRFLGNGVGALMRLAVPETCTDEEVAAYLKEFKE' A
#
# COMPACT_ATOMS: atom_id res chain seq x y z
N MET A 1 26.92 10.32 -28.85
CA MET A 1 26.35 9.76 -27.60
C MET A 1 26.24 10.88 -26.60
N MET A 2 25.05 11.24 -26.11
CA MET A 2 24.93 12.25 -25.05
C MET A 2 25.37 11.63 -23.72
N LYS A 3 26.32 12.28 -23.03
CA LYS A 3 26.70 11.94 -21.66
C LYS A 3 25.71 12.61 -20.71
N TYR A 4 24.97 11.82 -19.95
CA TYR A 4 24.23 12.32 -18.80
C TYR A 4 25.22 12.68 -17.68
N ASN A 5 25.08 13.87 -17.10
CA ASN A 5 25.93 14.35 -16.00
C ASN A 5 25.24 14.21 -14.61
N THR A 6 23.93 14.03 -14.61
CA THR A 6 23.11 13.87 -13.40
C THR A 6 21.96 12.91 -13.68
N ILE A 7 21.69 11.99 -12.75
CA ILE A 7 20.55 11.08 -12.78
C ILE A 7 19.89 11.14 -11.39
N ILE A 8 18.57 11.26 -11.36
CA ILE A 8 17.77 11.20 -10.13
C ILE A 8 16.98 9.91 -10.17
N PHE A 9 17.14 9.11 -9.12
CA PHE A 9 16.37 7.89 -8.92
C PHE A 9 15.33 8.12 -7.83
N ASP A 10 14.14 7.63 -8.09
CA ASP A 10 13.17 7.41 -7.03
C ASP A 10 13.64 6.27 -6.12
N LEU A 11 13.17 6.23 -4.87
CA LEU A 11 13.59 5.23 -3.90
C LEU A 11 12.69 3.98 -4.00
N ASP A 12 11.40 4.18 -3.72
CA ASP A 12 10.41 3.11 -3.64
C ASP A 12 10.01 2.60 -5.02
N GLY A 13 10.16 1.29 -5.25
CA GLY A 13 9.83 0.66 -6.52
C GLY A 13 10.81 0.96 -7.68
N THR A 14 11.89 1.72 -7.41
CA THR A 14 13.00 1.94 -8.36
C THR A 14 14.31 1.38 -7.82
N LEU A 15 14.74 1.79 -6.61
CA LEU A 15 15.95 1.29 -5.96
C LEU A 15 15.66 0.21 -4.92
N LEU A 16 14.52 0.32 -4.22
CA LEU A 16 14.09 -0.65 -3.22
C LEU A 16 12.78 -1.32 -3.63
N ASN A 17 12.70 -2.63 -3.45
CA ASN A 17 11.43 -3.36 -3.54
C ASN A 17 10.71 -3.33 -2.18
N THR A 18 10.14 -2.18 -1.82
CA THR A 18 9.35 -2.00 -0.59
C THR A 18 7.91 -2.50 -0.72
N LEU A 19 7.54 -3.06 -1.88
CA LEU A 19 6.19 -3.55 -2.14
C LEU A 19 5.83 -4.73 -1.24
N ASP A 20 6.78 -5.63 -0.97
CA ASP A 20 6.54 -6.80 -0.14
C ASP A 20 6.31 -6.39 1.33
N ASP A 21 7.14 -5.49 1.86
CA ASP A 21 6.96 -4.93 3.21
C ASP A 21 5.63 -4.17 3.37
N LEU A 22 5.27 -3.39 2.35
CA LEU A 22 3.98 -2.70 2.31
C LEU A 22 2.82 -3.70 2.27
N CYS A 23 2.93 -4.74 1.46
CA CYS A 23 1.92 -5.79 1.35
C CYS A 23 1.73 -6.50 2.70
N ASP A 24 2.82 -6.83 3.39
CA ASP A 24 2.78 -7.45 4.72
C ASP A 24 2.13 -6.52 5.75
N SER A 25 2.43 -5.22 5.70
CA SER A 25 1.82 -4.21 6.58
C SER A 25 0.30 -4.08 6.35
N VAL A 26 -0.14 -4.06 5.08
CA VAL A 26 -1.58 -4.06 4.74
C VAL A 26 -2.24 -5.35 5.22
N ASN A 27 -1.61 -6.49 4.96
CA ASN A 27 -2.14 -7.80 5.35
C ASN A 27 -2.20 -8.00 6.86
N ALA A 28 -1.33 -7.33 7.63
CA ALA A 28 -1.42 -7.35 9.08
C ALA A 28 -2.75 -6.76 9.57
N ILE A 29 -3.17 -5.62 9.01
CA ILE A 29 -4.46 -5.00 9.31
C ILE A 29 -5.62 -5.89 8.86
N LEU A 30 -5.57 -6.40 7.63
CA LEU A 30 -6.62 -7.28 7.11
C LEU A 30 -6.80 -8.52 7.97
N LEU A 31 -5.71 -9.15 8.39
CA LEU A 31 -5.74 -10.35 9.23
C LEU A 31 -6.31 -10.05 10.62
N ARG A 32 -5.95 -8.91 11.24
CA ARG A 32 -6.48 -8.49 12.55
C ARG A 32 -8.00 -8.33 12.55
N HIS A 33 -8.56 -7.89 11.43
CA HIS A 33 -10.01 -7.67 11.26
C HIS A 33 -10.73 -8.84 10.56
N GLY A 34 -10.04 -9.97 10.35
CA GLY A 34 -10.64 -11.19 9.79
C GLY A 34 -10.90 -11.14 8.28
N PHE A 35 -10.24 -10.26 7.55
CA PHE A 35 -10.39 -10.09 6.10
C PHE A 35 -9.41 -10.96 5.30
N PRO A 36 -9.74 -11.28 4.03
CA PRO A 36 -8.82 -11.97 3.12
C PRO A 36 -7.56 -11.14 2.89
N LYS A 37 -6.40 -11.82 2.82
CA LYS A 37 -5.14 -11.19 2.43
C LYS A 37 -5.17 -10.74 0.97
N ARG A 38 -4.37 -9.71 0.67
CA ARG A 38 -4.07 -9.22 -0.67
C ARG A 38 -2.68 -9.68 -1.12
N SER A 39 -2.55 -9.93 -2.41
CA SER A 39 -1.26 -10.20 -3.04
C SER A 39 -0.47 -8.90 -3.25
N PRO A 40 0.88 -8.97 -3.37
CA PRO A 40 1.70 -7.79 -3.69
C PRO A 40 1.26 -7.10 -4.98
N LEU A 41 0.81 -7.86 -5.98
CA LEU A 41 0.28 -7.34 -7.24
C LEU A 41 -1.01 -6.55 -7.05
N GLU A 42 -1.93 -6.99 -6.19
CA GLU A 42 -3.13 -6.22 -5.84
C GLU A 42 -2.76 -4.94 -5.10
N VAL A 43 -1.92 -5.03 -4.08
CA VAL A 43 -1.45 -3.86 -3.30
C VAL A 43 -0.78 -2.84 -4.21
N LYS A 44 0.05 -3.29 -5.16
CA LYS A 44 0.66 -2.42 -6.18
C LYS A 44 -0.37 -1.70 -7.04
N ARG A 45 -1.48 -2.36 -7.40
CA ARG A 45 -2.56 -1.75 -8.19
C ARG A 45 -3.38 -0.74 -7.39
N PHE A 46 -3.36 -0.82 -6.07
CA PHE A 46 -4.03 0.12 -5.18
C PHE A 46 -3.18 1.37 -4.88
N LEU A 47 -1.89 1.33 -5.19
CA LEU A 47 -1.00 2.48 -5.13
C LEU A 47 -1.31 3.51 -6.23
N GLY A 48 -1.02 4.78 -5.95
CA GLY A 48 -1.15 5.90 -6.89
C GLY A 48 -2.00 7.07 -6.36
N ASN A 49 -2.96 6.80 -5.46
CA ASN A 49 -3.83 7.81 -4.86
C ASN A 49 -3.60 7.98 -3.34
N GLY A 50 -2.42 7.57 -2.87
CA GLY A 50 -2.03 7.61 -1.46
C GLY A 50 -2.58 6.46 -0.61
N VAL A 51 -2.11 6.39 0.64
CA VAL A 51 -2.39 5.28 1.58
C VAL A 51 -3.86 5.14 1.99
N GLY A 52 -4.62 6.24 1.96
CA GLY A 52 -6.06 6.19 2.25
C GLY A 52 -6.84 5.43 1.18
N ALA A 53 -6.55 5.71 -0.09
CA ALA A 53 -7.13 4.96 -1.21
C ALA A 53 -6.70 3.48 -1.18
N LEU A 54 -5.43 3.22 -0.85
CA LEU A 54 -4.93 1.86 -0.66
C LEU A 54 -5.72 1.09 0.40
N MET A 55 -5.98 1.69 1.57
CA MET A 55 -6.74 1.02 2.62
C MET A 55 -8.19 0.75 2.20
N ARG A 56 -8.87 1.75 1.61
CA ARG A 56 -10.25 1.62 1.10
C ARG A 56 -10.41 0.49 0.07
N LEU A 57 -9.42 0.30 -0.80
CA LEU A 57 -9.41 -0.73 -1.83
C LEU A 57 -8.98 -2.11 -1.30
N ALA A 58 -8.18 -2.15 -0.23
CA ALA A 58 -7.71 -3.39 0.38
C ALA A 58 -8.80 -4.08 1.21
N VAL A 59 -9.57 -3.32 1.99
CA VAL A 59 -10.66 -3.86 2.83
C VAL A 59 -11.89 -4.23 2.01
N PRO A 60 -12.83 -5.04 2.54
CA PRO A 60 -14.09 -5.34 1.87
C PRO A 60 -14.92 -4.10 1.53
N GLU A 61 -15.68 -4.16 0.44
CA GLU A 61 -16.57 -3.06 0.02
C GLU A 61 -17.66 -2.76 1.06
N THR A 62 -17.99 -3.74 1.90
CA THR A 62 -18.97 -3.61 3.00
C THR A 62 -18.49 -2.72 4.14
N CYS A 63 -17.20 -2.39 4.23
CA CYS A 63 -16.70 -1.53 5.28
C CYS A 63 -17.19 -0.08 5.09
N THR A 64 -17.58 0.56 6.20
CA THR A 64 -17.96 1.97 6.21
C THR A 64 -16.73 2.87 6.14
N ASP A 65 -16.93 4.15 5.85
CA ASP A 65 -15.82 5.10 5.79
C ASP A 65 -15.20 5.35 7.18
N GLU A 66 -15.99 5.23 8.25
CA GLU A 66 -15.49 5.28 9.63
C GLU A 66 -14.59 4.08 9.95
N GLU A 67 -14.98 2.87 9.54
CA GLU A 67 -14.15 1.67 9.71
C GLU A 67 -12.84 1.78 8.92
N VAL A 68 -12.92 2.20 7.66
CA VAL A 68 -11.74 2.43 6.81
C VAL A 68 -10.81 3.47 7.45
N ALA A 69 -11.35 4.56 8.01
CA ALA A 69 -10.56 5.57 8.69
C ALA A 69 -9.89 5.02 9.96
N ALA A 70 -10.57 4.15 10.71
CA ALA A 70 -10.01 3.48 11.88
C ALA A 70 -8.85 2.54 11.50
N TYR A 71 -9.05 1.71 10.48
CA TYR A 71 -8.02 0.80 9.97
C TYR A 71 -6.83 1.54 9.35
N LEU A 72 -7.08 2.66 8.67
CA LEU A 72 -6.02 3.53 8.15
C LEU A 72 -5.22 4.17 9.29
N LYS A 73 -5.85 4.52 10.40
CA LYS A 73 -5.15 5.03 11.58
C LYS A 73 -4.26 3.93 12.17
N GLU A 74 -4.80 2.73 12.36
CA GLU A 74 -4.05 1.57 12.88
C GLU A 74 -2.87 1.20 11.96
N PHE A 75 -3.04 1.29 10.65
CA PHE A 75 -1.96 1.07 9.67
C PHE A 75 -0.78 2.04 9.79
N LYS A 76 -1.01 3.24 10.34
CA LYS A 76 0.01 4.30 10.48
C LYS A 76 0.72 4.28 11.83
N GLU A 77 0.26 3.46 12.78
CA GLU A 77 0.88 3.27 14.11
C GLU A 77 1.98 2.22 14.05
#